data_AF-A0A3F3GZC7-F1
#
_entry.id   AF-A0A3F3GZC7-F1
#
_cell.length_a   1.000
_cell.length_b   1.000
_cell.length_c   1.000
_cell.angle_alpha   90.00
_cell.angle_beta   90.00
_cell.angle_gamma   90.00
#
_symmetry.space_group_name_H-M   'P 1'
#
loop_
_entity.id
_entity.type
_entity.pdbx_description
1 polymer ?
#
loop_
_entity_poly.entity_id
_entity_poly.type
_entity_poly.pdbx_seq_one_letter_code
_entity_poly.pdbx_strand_id
1 'polypeptide(L)'
;MTTQTEKLFTFENIEQQTKLTGPKDQLLVLMEEGLAVKMLVRGNQVAVQGDSNQASLALAVLEALTQLIKKQISVGPADVISAMTMAKRGTLDYFSDLYSESIIRDNKGRAVRVKNYGQRQYVQAIRKNDLTFGIGPAGTGKTFLAVAMAISALKKGDVERIVITRPAVEAGESLGFLPGDLKEKVDPYMRPIYDAMNSLVGADHVARLIERGVLEIAPLAYMRGRTLDDAFIIVDEAQNTTNAQMKMILTRLGFGSKMVVNGDPSQIDLPHGVRSGLVAARRILRDVNRIAFINFESGDVVRHPVVGLIVSAYEDADARLAELKNAQKEANN
;
A
#
# COMPACT_ATOMS: atom_id res chain seq x y z
N MET A 1 -21.29 -2.28 -32.85
CA MET A 1 -21.98 -1.02 -32.52
C MET A 1 -22.09 -0.97 -31.01
N THR A 2 -21.26 -0.16 -30.34
CA THR A 2 -21.37 0.07 -28.89
C THR A 2 -22.59 0.94 -28.64
N THR A 3 -23.64 0.36 -28.06
CA THR A 3 -24.86 1.08 -27.69
C THR A 3 -24.52 2.00 -26.52
N GLN A 4 -24.32 3.29 -26.79
CA GLN A 4 -24.22 4.28 -25.73
C GLN A 4 -25.57 4.35 -25.01
N THR A 5 -25.55 4.17 -23.70
CA THR A 5 -26.74 4.25 -22.85
C THR A 5 -26.56 5.38 -21.84
N GLU A 6 -27.63 6.14 -21.62
CA GLU A 6 -27.74 7.09 -20.52
C GLU A 6 -28.44 6.40 -19.35
N LYS A 7 -27.83 6.44 -18.17
CA LYS A 7 -28.43 5.98 -16.92
C LYS A 7 -28.43 7.11 -15.91
N LEU A 8 -29.43 7.16 -15.03
CA LEU A 8 -29.60 8.23 -14.05
C LEU A 8 -29.36 7.72 -12.63
N PHE A 9 -28.53 8.43 -11.89
CA PHE A 9 -28.40 8.31 -10.44
C PHE A 9 -29.09 9.52 -9.79
N THR A 10 -29.90 9.30 -8.75
CA THR A 10 -30.56 10.38 -8.02
C THR A 10 -29.99 10.49 -6.62
N PHE A 11 -29.52 11.69 -6.24
CA PHE A 11 -29.12 11.98 -4.87
C PHE A 11 -30.37 12.08 -3.98
N GLU A 12 -30.28 11.48 -2.80
CA GLU A 12 -31.30 11.50 -1.76
C GLU A 12 -31.35 12.87 -1.06
N ASN A 13 -30.20 13.54 -0.91
CA ASN A 13 -30.08 14.86 -0.29
C ASN A 13 -28.80 15.60 -0.70
N ILE A 14 -28.73 16.89 -0.34
CA ILE A 14 -27.61 17.80 -0.66
C ILE A 14 -26.29 17.33 -0.01
N GLU A 15 -26.37 16.74 1.19
CA GLU A 15 -25.20 16.25 1.91
C GLU A 15 -24.53 15.10 1.15
N GLN A 16 -25.32 14.11 0.71
CA GLN A 16 -24.86 13.01 -0.11
C GLN A 16 -24.27 13.51 -1.43
N GLN A 17 -24.96 14.44 -2.10
CA GLN A 17 -24.48 15.06 -3.34
C GLN A 17 -23.09 15.68 -3.14
N THR A 18 -22.94 16.53 -2.13
CA THR A 18 -21.67 17.22 -1.84
C THR A 18 -20.54 16.24 -1.50
N LYS A 19 -20.85 15.18 -0.75
CA LYS A 19 -19.88 14.15 -0.36
C LYS A 19 -19.49 13.21 -1.52
N LEU A 20 -20.40 12.93 -2.46
CA LEU A 20 -20.13 12.09 -3.62
C LEU A 20 -19.45 12.82 -4.76
N THR A 21 -19.73 14.11 -4.95
CA THR A 21 -19.05 14.90 -5.99
C THR A 21 -17.65 15.31 -5.54
N GLY A 22 -17.53 15.70 -4.27
CA GLY A 22 -16.31 16.25 -3.72
C GLY A 22 -16.00 17.67 -4.24
N PRO A 23 -14.90 18.28 -3.76
CA PRO A 23 -14.48 19.60 -4.21
C PRO A 23 -14.27 19.65 -5.73
N LYS A 24 -14.92 20.62 -6.40
CA LYS A 24 -14.84 20.80 -7.86
C LYS A 24 -15.15 19.51 -8.65
N ASP A 25 -16.08 18.71 -8.17
CA ASP A 25 -16.52 17.44 -8.78
C ASP A 25 -15.41 16.39 -8.98
N GLN A 26 -14.29 16.52 -8.25
CA GLN A 26 -13.10 15.70 -8.44
C GLN A 26 -13.36 14.18 -8.35
N LEU A 27 -14.35 13.76 -7.55
CA LEU A 27 -14.64 12.33 -7.39
C LEU A 27 -15.43 11.78 -8.59
N LEU A 28 -16.31 12.59 -9.18
CA LEU A 28 -17.01 12.22 -10.42
C LEU A 28 -16.03 12.14 -11.58
N VAL A 29 -15.16 13.14 -11.74
CA VAL A 29 -14.11 13.15 -12.77
C VAL A 29 -13.24 11.89 -12.69
N LEU A 30 -12.89 11.48 -11.46
CA LEU A 30 -12.11 10.26 -11.27
C LEU A 30 -12.88 8.99 -11.68
N MET A 31 -14.20 8.96 -11.52
CA MET A 31 -15.06 7.86 -12.02
C MET A 31 -15.22 7.90 -13.54
N GLU A 32 -15.36 9.09 -14.13
CA GLU A 32 -15.41 9.28 -15.59
C GLU A 32 -14.16 8.71 -16.26
N GLU A 33 -12.98 9.12 -15.80
CA GLU A 33 -11.69 8.64 -16.30
C GLU A 33 -11.53 7.13 -16.07
N GLY A 34 -11.84 6.64 -14.87
CA GLY A 34 -11.62 5.26 -14.49
C GLY A 34 -12.54 4.25 -15.17
N LEU A 35 -13.75 4.65 -15.57
CA LEU A 35 -14.76 3.78 -16.20
C LEU A 35 -15.03 4.14 -17.67
N ALA A 36 -14.35 5.14 -18.22
CA ALA A 36 -14.58 5.64 -19.58
C ALA A 36 -16.06 6.02 -19.82
N VAL A 37 -16.64 6.76 -18.88
CA VAL A 37 -18.01 7.29 -18.93
C VAL A 37 -17.99 8.81 -18.83
N LYS A 38 -19.09 9.47 -19.22
CA LYS A 38 -19.35 10.87 -18.91
C LYS A 38 -20.40 10.98 -17.81
N MET A 39 -20.18 11.85 -16.84
CA MET A 39 -21.05 12.12 -15.70
C MET A 39 -21.42 13.59 -15.67
N LEU A 40 -22.70 13.88 -15.84
CA LEU A 40 -23.24 15.24 -15.85
C LEU A 40 -24.19 15.44 -14.69
N VAL A 41 -23.84 16.36 -13.78
CA VAL A 41 -24.73 16.74 -12.66
C VAL A 41 -25.83 17.66 -13.19
N ARG A 42 -27.09 17.27 -13.00
CA ARG A 42 -28.29 18.04 -13.36
C ARG A 42 -29.23 18.10 -12.15
N GLY A 43 -29.20 19.21 -11.42
CA GLY A 43 -30.00 19.36 -10.19
C GLY A 43 -29.57 18.34 -9.12
N ASN A 44 -30.49 17.45 -8.73
CA ASN A 44 -30.25 16.36 -7.79
C ASN A 44 -29.94 15.01 -8.48
N GLN A 45 -29.64 15.01 -9.78
CA GLN A 45 -29.32 13.80 -10.53
C GLN A 45 -27.93 13.87 -11.15
N VAL A 46 -27.35 12.70 -11.40
CA VAL A 46 -26.17 12.51 -12.25
C VAL A 46 -26.58 11.64 -13.43
N ALA A 47 -26.45 12.19 -14.63
CA ALA A 47 -26.57 11.43 -15.86
C ALA A 47 -25.22 10.78 -16.19
N VAL A 48 -25.21 9.45 -16.27
CA VAL A 48 -24.05 8.62 -16.62
C VAL A 48 -24.23 8.12 -18.04
N GLN A 49 -23.37 8.59 -18.94
CA GLN A 49 -23.38 8.24 -20.36
C GLN A 49 -22.14 7.43 -20.73
N GLY A 50 -22.33 6.29 -21.37
CA GLY A 50 -21.23 5.44 -21.84
C GLY A 50 -21.74 4.09 -22.32
N ASP A 51 -20.81 3.16 -22.54
CA ASP A 51 -21.17 1.78 -22.84
C ASP A 51 -22.02 1.19 -21.70
N SER A 52 -23.04 0.39 -22.04
CA SER A 52 -24.02 -0.10 -21.06
C SER A 52 -23.39 -0.77 -19.83
N ASN A 53 -22.32 -1.54 -20.03
CA ASN A 53 -21.59 -2.18 -18.95
C ASN A 53 -20.85 -1.17 -18.06
N GLN A 54 -20.16 -0.18 -18.64
CA GLN A 54 -19.43 0.83 -17.88
C GLN A 54 -20.38 1.76 -17.13
N ALA A 55 -21.50 2.14 -17.76
CA ALA A 55 -22.55 2.92 -17.12
C ALA A 55 -23.18 2.16 -15.93
N SER A 56 -23.36 0.83 -16.03
CA SER A 56 -23.78 0.00 -14.88
C SER A 56 -22.76 0.00 -13.75
N LEU A 57 -21.47 -0.17 -14.07
CA LEU A 57 -20.40 -0.17 -13.07
C LEU A 57 -20.33 1.17 -12.34
N ALA A 58 -20.47 2.28 -13.08
CA ALA A 58 -20.48 3.63 -12.53
C ALA A 58 -21.65 3.84 -11.55
N LEU A 59 -22.86 3.38 -11.89
CA LEU A 59 -23.99 3.41 -10.96
C LEU A 59 -23.73 2.57 -9.71
N ALA A 60 -23.23 1.34 -9.88
CA ALA A 60 -22.93 0.46 -8.76
C ALA A 60 -21.89 1.09 -7.82
N VAL A 61 -20.87 1.76 -8.36
CA VAL A 61 -19.87 2.51 -7.57
C VAL A 61 -20.52 3.66 -6.80
N LEU A 62 -21.37 4.47 -7.45
CA LEU A 62 -22.10 5.56 -6.78
C LEU A 62 -22.97 5.05 -5.63
N GLU A 63 -23.67 3.93 -5.84
CA GLU A 63 -24.48 3.26 -4.82
C GLU A 63 -23.61 2.74 -3.65
N ALA A 64 -22.48 2.09 -3.95
CA ALA A 64 -21.58 1.58 -2.92
C ALA A 64 -20.97 2.71 -2.06
N LEU A 65 -20.57 3.82 -2.68
CA LEU A 65 -20.07 5.00 -1.97
C LEU A 65 -21.17 5.69 -1.15
N THR A 66 -22.42 5.68 -1.66
CA THR A 66 -23.58 6.15 -0.91
C THR A 66 -23.78 5.38 0.39
N GLN A 67 -23.63 4.06 0.37
CA GLN A 67 -23.73 3.24 1.58
C GLN A 67 -22.69 3.62 2.64
N LEU A 68 -21.48 4.03 2.24
CA LEU A 68 -20.47 4.53 3.17
C LEU A 68 -20.88 5.88 3.77
N ILE A 69 -21.39 6.80 2.95
CA ILE A 69 -21.83 8.12 3.42
C ILE A 69 -22.98 7.99 4.42
N LYS A 70 -23.95 7.09 4.17
CA LYS A 70 -25.03 6.78 5.12
C LYS A 70 -24.52 6.29 6.47
N LYS A 71 -23.41 5.56 6.49
CA LYS A 71 -22.70 5.12 7.71
C LYS A 71 -21.82 6.21 8.32
N GLN A 72 -21.95 7.48 7.88
CA GLN A 72 -21.13 8.62 8.30
C GLN A 72 -19.62 8.42 8.05
N ILE A 73 -19.29 7.66 7.02
CA ILE A 73 -17.91 7.44 6.59
C ILE A 73 -17.58 8.45 5.49
N SER A 74 -16.49 9.20 5.69
CA SER A 74 -15.99 10.13 4.68
C SER A 74 -15.38 9.34 3.52
N VAL A 75 -15.76 9.73 2.30
CA VAL A 75 -15.27 9.17 1.04
C VAL A 75 -14.25 10.13 0.44
N GLY A 76 -13.13 9.59 -0.03
CA GLY A 76 -12.11 10.31 -0.76
C GLY A 76 -11.64 9.59 -2.03
N PRO A 77 -10.67 10.15 -2.77
CA PRO A 77 -10.22 9.62 -4.05
C PRO A 77 -9.79 8.14 -4.00
N ALA A 78 -9.07 7.73 -2.95
CA ALA A 78 -8.63 6.36 -2.77
C ALA A 78 -9.80 5.35 -2.62
N ASP A 79 -10.91 5.79 -2.03
CA ASP A 79 -12.11 4.96 -1.84
C ASP A 79 -12.84 4.77 -3.18
N VAL A 80 -12.90 5.81 -4.00
CA VAL A 80 -13.46 5.76 -5.37
C VAL A 80 -12.63 4.83 -6.25
N ILE A 81 -11.30 4.95 -6.23
CA ILE A 81 -10.41 4.06 -6.98
C ILE A 81 -10.61 2.61 -6.57
N SER A 82 -10.69 2.35 -5.27
CA SER A 82 -10.97 1.01 -4.74
C SER A 82 -12.32 0.48 -5.22
N ALA A 83 -13.39 1.27 -5.08
CA ALA A 83 -14.72 0.88 -5.49
C ALA A 83 -14.77 0.54 -6.99
N MET A 84 -14.14 1.35 -7.85
CA MET A 84 -14.03 1.06 -9.28
C MET A 84 -13.28 -0.23 -9.56
N THR A 85 -12.14 -0.46 -8.90
CA THR A 85 -11.35 -1.68 -9.08
C THR A 85 -12.12 -2.93 -8.63
N MET A 86 -12.86 -2.84 -7.51
CA MET A 86 -13.72 -3.93 -7.03
C MET A 86 -14.92 -4.16 -7.94
N ALA A 87 -15.53 -3.09 -8.48
CA ALA A 87 -16.62 -3.18 -9.45
C ALA A 87 -16.17 -3.91 -10.72
N LYS A 88 -15.00 -3.55 -11.28
CA LYS A 88 -14.42 -4.24 -12.46
C LYS A 88 -14.11 -5.71 -12.20
N ARG A 89 -13.81 -6.08 -10.95
CA ARG A 89 -13.52 -7.45 -10.51
C ARG A 89 -14.75 -8.24 -10.05
N GLY A 90 -15.94 -7.62 -10.03
CA GLY A 90 -17.17 -8.25 -9.54
C GLY A 90 -17.19 -8.53 -8.04
N THR A 91 -16.45 -7.76 -7.24
CA THR A 91 -16.34 -7.95 -5.78
C THR A 91 -16.91 -6.78 -4.96
N LEU A 92 -17.68 -5.89 -5.60
CA LEU A 92 -18.17 -4.65 -4.99
C LEU A 92 -19.12 -4.88 -3.79
N ASP A 93 -19.82 -6.01 -3.74
CA ASP A 93 -20.73 -6.36 -2.63
C ASP A 93 -20.01 -6.36 -1.27
N TYR A 94 -18.71 -6.70 -1.25
CA TYR A 94 -17.89 -6.73 -0.04
C TYR A 94 -17.27 -5.37 0.31
N PHE A 95 -17.51 -4.32 -0.49
CA PHE A 95 -16.87 -3.03 -0.33
C PHE A 95 -17.20 -2.41 1.03
N SER A 96 -18.48 -2.46 1.44
CA SER A 96 -18.90 -1.85 2.71
C SER A 96 -18.26 -2.51 3.94
N ASP A 97 -17.93 -3.80 3.86
CA ASP A 97 -17.30 -4.57 4.94
C ASP A 97 -15.87 -4.13 5.19
N LEU A 98 -15.17 -3.61 4.18
CA LEU A 98 -13.81 -3.05 4.33
C LEU A 98 -13.80 -1.86 5.29
N TYR A 99 -14.94 -1.21 5.48
CA TYR A 99 -15.10 -0.02 6.32
C TYR A 99 -15.80 -0.31 7.66
N SER A 100 -15.94 -1.58 8.03
CA SER A 100 -16.43 -1.98 9.36
C SER A 100 -15.43 -1.60 10.46
N GLU A 101 -14.13 -1.82 10.24
CA GLU A 101 -13.09 -1.61 11.24
C GLU A 101 -12.06 -0.55 10.81
N SER A 102 -11.61 0.25 11.77
CA SER A 102 -10.47 1.16 11.59
C SER A 102 -9.25 0.64 12.35
N ILE A 103 -8.06 0.81 11.77
CA ILE A 103 -6.80 0.37 12.38
C ILE A 103 -6.41 1.33 13.51
N ILE A 104 -6.38 2.63 13.18
CA ILE A 104 -6.09 3.76 14.06
C ILE A 104 -6.79 5.01 13.51
N ARG A 105 -6.77 6.09 14.29
CA ARG A 105 -7.01 7.45 13.77
C ARG A 105 -5.66 8.14 13.57
N ASP A 106 -5.51 8.81 12.44
CA ASP A 106 -4.31 9.59 12.11
C ASP A 106 -4.23 10.87 12.96
N ASN A 107 -3.17 11.66 12.76
CA ASN A 107 -2.93 12.88 13.53
C ASN A 107 -4.01 13.98 13.29
N LYS A 108 -4.85 13.80 12.27
CA LYS A 108 -5.99 14.68 11.95
C LYS A 108 -7.33 14.07 12.39
N GLY A 109 -7.32 12.97 13.14
CA GLY A 109 -8.51 12.27 13.62
C GLY A 109 -9.21 11.40 12.56
N ARG A 110 -8.66 11.30 11.35
CA ARG A 110 -9.24 10.53 10.25
C ARG A 110 -8.98 9.04 10.44
N ALA A 111 -9.99 8.21 10.19
CA ALA A 111 -9.86 6.77 10.34
C ALA A 111 -8.96 6.17 9.26
N VAL A 112 -7.90 5.48 9.65
CA VAL A 112 -7.07 4.67 8.77
C VAL A 112 -7.74 3.31 8.58
N ARG A 113 -8.09 3.00 7.33
CA ARG A 113 -8.82 1.78 6.95
C ARG A 113 -8.16 1.12 5.75
N VAL A 114 -8.36 -0.19 5.63
CA VAL A 114 -8.00 -0.94 4.44
C VAL A 114 -8.86 -0.50 3.26
N LYS A 115 -8.28 -0.50 2.08
CA LYS A 115 -8.92 -0.04 0.85
C LYS A 115 -9.27 -1.19 -0.09
N ASN A 116 -8.73 -2.38 0.09
CA ASN A 116 -9.07 -3.53 -0.73
C ASN A 116 -8.95 -4.82 0.07
N TYR A 117 -9.32 -5.93 -0.57
CA TYR A 117 -9.29 -7.23 0.06
C TYR A 117 -7.87 -7.69 0.42
N GLY A 118 -6.86 -7.46 -0.43
CA GLY A 118 -5.46 -7.81 -0.13
C GLY A 118 -4.95 -7.10 1.14
N GLN A 119 -5.26 -5.80 1.28
CA GLN A 119 -4.95 -5.04 2.49
C GLN A 119 -5.70 -5.57 3.73
N ARG A 120 -6.96 -5.99 3.59
CA ARG A 120 -7.71 -6.63 4.69
C ARG A 120 -7.04 -7.92 5.14
N GLN A 121 -6.69 -8.79 4.19
CA GLN A 121 -5.99 -10.04 4.49
C GLN A 121 -4.65 -9.78 5.18
N TYR A 122 -3.89 -8.79 4.71
CA TYR A 122 -2.63 -8.39 5.30
C TYR A 122 -2.77 -7.94 6.76
N VAL A 123 -3.68 -7.01 7.04
CA VAL A 123 -3.93 -6.53 8.39
C VAL A 123 -4.40 -7.64 9.33
N GLN A 124 -5.28 -8.54 8.84
CA GLN A 124 -5.74 -9.68 9.63
C GLN A 124 -4.63 -10.70 9.89
N ALA A 125 -3.73 -10.92 8.92
CA ALA A 125 -2.58 -11.79 9.08
C ALA A 125 -1.62 -11.26 10.16
N ILE A 126 -1.33 -9.95 10.17
CA ILE A 126 -0.50 -9.30 11.20
C ILE A 126 -1.10 -9.50 12.61
N ARG A 127 -2.43 -9.38 12.75
CA ARG A 127 -3.10 -9.58 14.04
C ARG A 127 -2.94 -11.03 14.54
N LYS A 128 -3.13 -12.01 13.66
CA LYS A 128 -3.21 -13.44 14.02
C LYS A 128 -1.87 -14.16 14.12
N ASN A 129 -0.82 -13.63 13.49
CA ASN A 129 0.47 -14.30 13.36
C ASN A 129 1.58 -13.51 14.07
N ASP A 130 2.66 -14.21 14.43
CA ASP A 130 3.83 -13.56 15.05
C ASP A 130 4.73 -12.96 13.98
N LEU A 131 4.78 -13.61 12.81
CA LEU A 131 5.54 -13.15 11.66
C LEU A 131 4.65 -13.11 10.42
N THR A 132 4.58 -11.94 9.77
CA THR A 132 3.81 -11.78 8.53
C THR A 132 4.68 -11.18 7.44
N PHE A 133 4.70 -11.84 6.28
CA PHE A 133 5.33 -11.34 5.07
C PHE A 133 4.30 -10.63 4.18
N GLY A 134 4.52 -9.35 3.91
CA GLY A 134 3.78 -8.57 2.92
C GLY A 134 4.59 -8.47 1.62
N ILE A 135 4.22 -9.24 0.61
CA ILE A 135 5.00 -9.39 -0.62
C ILE A 135 4.20 -8.81 -1.79
N GLY A 136 4.76 -7.85 -2.51
CA GLY A 136 4.14 -7.38 -3.75
C GLY A 136 4.47 -5.93 -4.08
N PRO A 137 3.82 -5.37 -5.11
CA PRO A 137 4.27 -4.14 -5.76
C PRO A 137 4.28 -2.93 -4.82
N ALA A 138 5.08 -1.92 -5.17
CA ALA A 138 5.01 -0.62 -4.53
C ALA A 138 3.60 -0.01 -4.67
N GLY A 139 3.16 0.79 -3.70
CA GLY A 139 1.84 1.44 -3.71
C GLY A 139 0.65 0.55 -3.33
N THR A 140 0.89 -0.70 -2.91
CA THR A 140 -0.12 -1.60 -2.31
C THR A 140 -0.44 -1.24 -0.85
N GLY A 141 0.35 -0.35 -0.23
CA GLY A 141 0.15 0.12 1.14
C GLY A 141 0.80 -0.74 2.21
N LYS A 142 1.59 -1.78 1.85
CA LYS A 142 2.23 -2.72 2.80
C LYS A 142 2.97 -2.02 3.95
N THR A 143 3.89 -1.11 3.65
CA THR A 143 4.67 -0.38 4.67
C THR A 143 3.78 0.53 5.52
N PHE A 144 2.91 1.32 4.88
CA PHE A 144 2.02 2.24 5.59
C PHE A 144 1.07 1.52 6.56
N LEU A 145 0.49 0.39 6.14
CA LEU A 145 -0.40 -0.41 6.98
C LEU A 145 0.37 -1.12 8.11
N ALA A 146 1.58 -1.63 7.85
CA ALA A 146 2.43 -2.20 8.91
C ALA A 146 2.74 -1.16 9.99
N VAL A 147 3.09 0.06 9.57
CA VAL A 147 3.35 1.18 10.47
C VAL A 147 2.08 1.55 11.26
N ALA A 148 0.93 1.65 10.61
CA ALA A 148 -0.34 1.92 11.29
C ALA A 148 -0.68 0.84 12.34
N MET A 149 -0.40 -0.42 12.03
CA MET A 149 -0.57 -1.55 12.95
C MET A 149 0.41 -1.47 14.13
N ALA A 150 1.67 -1.12 13.89
CA ALA A 150 2.68 -0.95 14.94
C ALA A 150 2.30 0.14 15.94
N ILE A 151 1.86 1.30 15.43
CA ILE A 151 1.37 2.40 16.27
C ILE A 151 0.10 1.99 17.03
N SER A 152 -0.80 1.23 16.41
CA SER A 152 -2.01 0.71 17.06
C SER A 152 -1.63 -0.18 18.25
N ALA A 153 -0.71 -1.13 18.04
CA ALA A 153 -0.23 -2.04 19.07
C ALA A 153 0.44 -1.30 20.22
N LEU A 154 1.32 -0.34 19.91
CA LEU A 154 1.99 0.50 20.92
C LEU A 154 0.96 1.30 21.76
N LYS A 155 -0.03 1.93 21.12
CA LYS A 155 -1.07 2.70 21.82
C LYS A 155 -1.98 1.84 22.70
N LYS A 156 -2.17 0.56 22.35
CA LYS A 156 -2.95 -0.40 23.14
C LYS A 156 -2.18 -1.01 24.29
N GLY A 157 -0.85 -0.84 24.31
CA GLY A 157 0.03 -1.55 25.25
C GLY A 157 0.26 -3.01 24.88
N ASP A 158 -0.03 -3.42 23.64
CA ASP A 158 0.25 -4.77 23.15
C ASP A 158 1.77 -5.01 22.99
N VAL A 159 2.52 -3.92 22.80
CA VAL A 159 3.99 -3.88 22.72
C VAL A 159 4.49 -2.62 23.42
N GLU A 160 5.74 -2.62 23.86
CA GLU A 160 6.38 -1.48 24.55
C GLU A 160 7.16 -0.58 23.60
N ARG A 161 7.61 -1.10 22.44
CA ARG A 161 8.40 -0.35 21.46
C ARG A 161 8.17 -0.79 20.02
N ILE A 162 8.56 0.07 19.09
CA ILE A 162 8.53 -0.17 17.65
C ILE A 162 9.97 -0.13 17.12
N VAL A 163 10.36 -1.14 16.35
CA VAL A 163 11.67 -1.20 15.69
C VAL A 163 11.44 -1.31 14.19
N ILE A 164 11.89 -0.33 13.42
CA ILE A 164 11.80 -0.34 11.96
C ILE A 164 13.20 -0.42 11.40
N THR A 165 13.40 -1.36 10.48
CA THR A 165 14.70 -1.58 9.87
C THR A 165 14.58 -1.85 8.39
N ARG A 166 15.60 -1.42 7.65
CA ARG A 166 15.71 -1.58 6.20
C ARG A 166 17.16 -1.94 5.87
N PRO A 167 17.41 -2.87 4.93
CA PRO A 167 18.76 -3.21 4.51
C PRO A 167 19.38 -2.00 3.79
N ALA A 168 20.64 -1.71 4.09
CA ALA A 168 21.41 -0.75 3.30
C ALA A 168 21.81 -1.43 1.99
N VAL A 169 21.28 -0.94 0.87
CA VAL A 169 21.68 -1.37 -0.48
C VAL A 169 21.94 -0.12 -1.31
N GLU A 170 23.07 -0.13 -2.00
CA GLU A 170 23.49 0.94 -2.91
C GLU A 170 22.68 0.84 -4.20
N ALA A 171 21.44 1.34 -4.17
CA ALA A 171 20.62 1.44 -5.37
C ALA A 171 21.08 2.67 -6.18
N GLY A 172 21.98 2.46 -7.13
CA GLY A 172 22.38 3.45 -8.14
C GLY A 172 23.48 4.44 -7.74
N GLU A 173 23.57 4.83 -6.47
CA GLU A 173 24.66 5.66 -5.93
C GLU A 173 25.31 4.94 -4.74
N SER A 174 26.66 4.86 -4.71
CA SER A 174 27.34 4.25 -3.56
C SER A 174 27.11 5.08 -2.30
N LEU A 175 26.76 4.40 -1.19
CA LEU A 175 26.61 5.03 0.13
C LEU A 175 27.87 5.82 0.53
N GLY A 176 29.03 5.47 -0.05
CA GLY A 176 30.30 6.18 0.09
C GLY A 176 30.28 7.65 -0.33
N PHE A 177 29.38 8.10 -1.23
CA PHE A 177 29.39 9.46 -1.79
C PHE A 177 28.58 10.49 -1.00
N LEU A 178 27.69 10.08 -0.10
CA LEU A 178 26.96 11.02 0.74
C LEU A 178 27.91 11.58 1.83
N PRO A 179 28.10 12.91 1.95
CA PRO A 179 28.89 13.50 3.03
C PRO A 179 28.16 13.33 4.36
N GLY A 180 28.91 13.19 5.47
CA GLY A 180 28.33 13.07 6.82
C GLY A 180 28.65 11.76 7.55
N ASP A 181 28.12 11.63 8.76
CA ASP A 181 28.21 10.41 9.57
C ASP A 181 27.37 9.26 8.98
N LEU A 182 27.54 8.03 9.47
CA LEU A 182 26.81 6.86 8.94
C LEU A 182 25.29 7.02 9.04
N LYS A 183 24.79 7.81 10.00
CA LYS A 183 23.37 8.07 10.22
C LYS A 183 22.84 9.03 9.16
N GLU A 184 23.56 10.12 8.87
CA GLU A 184 23.23 11.09 7.82
C GLU A 184 23.20 10.45 6.43
N LYS A 185 24.04 9.43 6.18
CA LYS A 185 24.07 8.70 4.91
C LYS A 185 22.88 7.75 4.71
N VAL A 186 22.33 7.18 5.78
CA VAL A 186 21.21 6.22 5.69
C VAL A 186 19.84 6.88 5.81
N ASP A 187 19.79 8.11 6.34
CA ASP A 187 18.55 8.85 6.61
C ASP A 187 17.66 9.07 5.36
N PRO A 188 18.21 9.36 4.16
CA PRO A 188 17.40 9.47 2.95
C PRO A 188 16.59 8.20 2.65
N TYR A 189 17.16 7.02 2.89
CA TYR A 189 16.49 5.73 2.66
C TYR A 189 15.40 5.43 3.70
N MET A 190 15.46 6.07 4.87
CA MET A 190 14.45 5.93 5.92
C MET A 190 13.32 6.96 5.78
N ARG A 191 13.46 7.95 4.89
CA ARG A 191 12.48 9.05 4.74
C ARG A 191 11.04 8.59 4.53
N PRO A 192 10.75 7.58 3.68
CA PRO A 192 9.37 7.10 3.51
C PRO A 192 8.74 6.58 4.81
N ILE A 193 9.55 6.01 5.71
CA ILE A 193 9.09 5.53 7.03
C ILE A 193 8.75 6.73 7.92
N TYR A 194 9.62 7.75 7.96
CA TYR A 194 9.34 8.98 8.70
C TYR A 194 8.07 9.66 8.21
N ASP A 195 7.88 9.78 6.90
CA ASP A 195 6.69 10.42 6.33
C ASP A 195 5.41 9.66 6.70
N ALA A 196 5.44 8.32 6.65
CA ALA A 196 4.34 7.48 7.10
C ALA A 196 4.03 7.70 8.60
N MET A 197 5.04 7.65 9.47
CA MET A 197 4.89 7.87 10.91
C MET A 197 4.34 9.27 11.21
N ASN A 198 4.91 10.31 10.59
CA ASN A 198 4.52 11.71 10.77
C ASN A 198 3.08 11.94 10.33
N SER A 199 2.63 11.30 9.25
CA SER A 199 1.24 11.39 8.81
C SER A 199 0.24 10.80 9.82
N LEU A 200 0.67 9.80 10.59
CA LEU A 200 -0.19 9.04 11.51
C LEU A 200 -0.22 9.62 12.93
N VAL A 201 0.89 10.14 13.45
CA VAL A 201 0.96 10.66 14.84
C VAL A 201 1.57 12.05 14.97
N GLY A 202 2.04 12.65 13.88
CA GLY A 202 2.65 13.98 13.87
C GLY A 202 4.15 13.97 14.17
N ALA A 203 4.89 14.88 13.54
CA ALA A 203 6.36 14.92 13.61
C ALA A 203 6.90 15.08 15.03
N ASP A 204 6.34 15.99 15.83
CA ASP A 204 6.79 16.22 17.20
C ASP A 204 6.60 14.98 18.08
N HIS A 205 5.54 14.21 17.82
CA HIS A 205 5.29 12.97 18.55
C HIS A 205 6.28 11.89 18.15
N VAL A 206 6.56 11.75 16.85
CA VAL A 206 7.58 10.83 16.33
C VAL A 206 8.94 11.15 16.96
N ALA A 207 9.35 12.42 16.97
CA ALA A 207 10.62 12.85 17.55
C ALA A 207 10.74 12.45 19.03
N ARG A 208 9.69 12.67 19.84
CA ARG A 208 9.67 12.25 21.26
C ARG A 208 9.74 10.73 21.44
N LEU A 209 9.10 9.95 20.58
CA LEU A 209 9.19 8.48 20.66
C LEU A 209 10.61 7.99 20.36
N ILE A 210 11.30 8.63 19.42
CA ILE A 210 12.70 8.33 19.08
C ILE A 210 13.63 8.70 20.24
N GLU A 211 13.48 9.91 20.78
CA GLU A 211 14.30 10.38 21.92
C GLU A 211 14.18 9.46 23.14
N ARG A 212 12.98 8.94 23.40
CA ARG A 212 12.71 7.98 24.50
C ARG A 212 13.13 6.55 24.19
N GLY A 213 13.58 6.24 22.99
CA GLY A 213 13.91 4.88 22.55
C GLY A 213 12.69 3.95 22.37
N VAL A 214 11.47 4.51 22.40
CA VAL A 214 10.23 3.76 22.15
C VAL A 214 10.05 3.48 20.65
N LEU A 215 10.55 4.37 19.80
CA LEU A 215 10.63 4.16 18.35
C LEU A 215 12.09 4.14 17.93
N GLU A 216 12.52 3.04 17.32
CA GLU A 216 13.85 2.90 16.74
C GLU A 216 13.73 2.73 15.23
N ILE A 217 14.41 3.59 14.45
CA ILE A 217 14.52 3.46 13.00
C ILE A 217 16.01 3.34 12.69
N ALA A 218 16.45 2.15 12.27
CA ALA A 218 17.87 1.85 12.14
C ALA A 218 18.19 0.85 11.01
N PRO A 219 19.40 0.90 10.42
CA PRO A 219 19.82 -0.07 9.42
C PRO A 219 19.80 -1.52 9.94
N LEU A 220 19.58 -2.49 9.04
CA LEU A 220 19.47 -3.91 9.39
C LEU A 220 20.66 -4.47 10.19
N ALA A 221 21.85 -3.93 9.97
CA ALA A 221 23.07 -4.33 10.67
C ALA A 221 22.98 -4.15 12.20
N TYR A 222 22.21 -3.15 12.67
CA TYR A 222 22.05 -2.83 14.10
C TYR A 222 21.21 -3.88 14.84
N MET A 223 20.57 -4.79 14.12
CA MET A 223 19.77 -5.86 14.71
C MET A 223 20.61 -7.04 15.17
N ARG A 224 21.90 -7.10 14.78
CA ARG A 224 22.79 -8.22 15.10
C ARG A 224 22.99 -8.34 16.61
N GLY A 225 22.87 -9.57 17.12
CA GLY A 225 23.13 -9.88 18.53
C GLY A 225 22.03 -9.42 19.50
N ARG A 226 20.92 -8.87 19.01
CA ARG A 226 19.79 -8.46 19.85
C ARG A 226 18.80 -9.59 20.03
N THR A 227 17.96 -9.46 21.04
CA THR A 227 16.64 -10.11 21.13
C THR A 227 15.62 -8.99 21.25
N LEU A 228 14.56 -9.05 20.45
CA LEU A 228 13.56 -8.01 20.38
C LEU A 228 12.29 -8.51 21.05
N ASP A 229 12.27 -8.46 22.38
CA ASP A 229 11.09 -8.70 23.21
C ASP A 229 10.18 -7.47 23.27
N ASP A 230 8.89 -7.72 23.48
CA ASP A 230 7.79 -6.76 23.63
C ASP A 230 7.81 -5.63 22.58
N ALA A 231 8.12 -6.01 21.33
CA ALA A 231 8.37 -5.09 20.23
C ALA A 231 7.51 -5.40 19.01
N PHE A 232 7.11 -4.34 18.30
CA PHE A 232 6.62 -4.47 16.93
C PHE A 232 7.75 -4.15 15.95
N ILE A 233 8.24 -5.18 15.26
CA ILE A 233 9.35 -5.10 14.31
C ILE A 233 8.82 -4.98 12.88
N ILE A 234 9.31 -4.00 12.12
CA ILE A 234 9.05 -3.89 10.68
C ILE A 234 10.38 -3.98 9.94
N VAL A 235 10.51 -4.95 9.05
CA VAL A 235 11.62 -5.09 8.11
C VAL A 235 11.09 -4.65 6.74
N ASP A 236 11.49 -3.46 6.27
CA ASP A 236 11.07 -2.94 4.97
C ASP A 236 12.13 -3.15 3.88
N GLU A 237 11.71 -3.15 2.62
CA GLU A 237 12.52 -3.52 1.45
C GLU A 237 13.27 -4.85 1.62
N ALA A 238 12.61 -5.84 2.18
CA ALA A 238 13.22 -7.12 2.52
C ALA A 238 13.72 -7.90 1.29
N GLN A 239 13.30 -7.56 0.07
CA GLN A 239 13.84 -8.14 -1.16
C GLN A 239 15.36 -7.89 -1.30
N ASN A 240 15.84 -6.82 -0.67
CA ASN A 240 17.22 -6.37 -0.65
C ASN A 240 18.03 -6.96 0.51
N THR A 241 17.52 -8.02 1.14
CA THR A 241 18.28 -8.82 2.12
C THR A 241 18.92 -10.04 1.46
N THR A 242 20.09 -10.46 1.93
CA THR A 242 20.64 -11.79 1.63
C THR A 242 19.99 -12.87 2.49
N ASN A 243 20.15 -14.14 2.14
CA ASN A 243 19.71 -15.27 2.98
C ASN A 243 20.24 -15.19 4.42
N ALA A 244 21.51 -14.80 4.57
CA ALA A 244 22.14 -14.68 5.89
C ALA A 244 21.53 -13.55 6.70
N GLN A 245 21.27 -12.39 6.08
CA GLN A 245 20.62 -11.26 6.73
C GLN A 245 19.17 -11.56 7.10
N MET A 246 18.41 -12.21 6.21
CA MET A 246 17.04 -12.65 6.49
C MET A 246 17.00 -13.62 7.67
N LYS A 247 17.84 -14.66 7.68
CA LYS A 247 17.95 -15.58 8.84
C LYS A 247 18.36 -14.83 10.11
N MET A 248 19.29 -13.88 10.00
CA MET A 248 19.75 -13.07 11.14
C MET A 248 18.59 -12.30 11.76
N ILE A 249 17.80 -11.56 10.98
CA ILE A 249 16.71 -10.73 11.52
C ILE A 249 15.53 -11.56 12.02
N LEU A 250 15.13 -12.60 11.29
CA LEU A 250 14.00 -13.45 11.70
C LEU A 250 14.26 -14.15 13.05
N THR A 251 15.53 -14.46 13.35
CA THR A 251 15.94 -15.04 14.64
C THR A 251 16.10 -14.01 15.76
N ARG A 252 15.74 -12.73 15.54
CA ARG A 252 15.70 -11.69 16.59
C ARG A 252 14.33 -11.55 17.23
N LEU A 253 13.30 -12.20 16.71
CA LEU A 253 11.94 -12.15 17.26
C LEU A 253 11.92 -12.74 18.67
N GLY A 254 11.66 -11.90 19.66
CA GLY A 254 11.51 -12.26 21.08
C GLY A 254 10.07 -12.56 21.49
N PHE A 255 9.85 -12.78 22.78
CA PHE A 255 8.51 -12.96 23.35
C PHE A 255 7.74 -11.64 23.38
N GLY A 256 6.40 -11.72 23.36
CA GLY A 256 5.53 -10.54 23.32
C GLY A 256 5.61 -9.73 22.02
N SER A 257 6.40 -10.18 21.05
CA SER A 257 6.71 -9.41 19.85
C SER A 257 5.95 -9.87 18.61
N LYS A 258 5.84 -8.96 17.64
CA LYS A 258 5.37 -9.23 16.28
C LYS A 258 6.37 -8.70 15.27
N MET A 259 6.56 -9.42 14.18
CA MET A 259 7.42 -9.00 13.08
C MET A 259 6.66 -8.98 11.76
N VAL A 260 6.86 -7.91 11.01
CA VAL A 260 6.31 -7.73 9.68
C VAL A 260 7.45 -7.54 8.70
N VAL A 261 7.52 -8.36 7.66
CA VAL A 261 8.57 -8.32 6.65
C VAL A 261 7.96 -7.96 5.32
N ASN A 262 8.25 -6.77 4.82
CA ASN A 262 7.69 -6.22 3.60
C ASN A 262 8.72 -6.19 2.49
N GLY A 263 8.32 -6.51 1.27
CA GLY A 263 9.19 -6.36 0.12
C GLY A 263 8.51 -6.62 -1.21
N ASP A 264 9.24 -6.35 -2.28
CA ASP A 264 8.79 -6.56 -3.65
C ASP A 264 9.85 -7.39 -4.41
N PRO A 265 9.59 -8.68 -4.71
CA PRO A 265 10.55 -9.53 -5.42
C PRO A 265 10.92 -9.03 -6.84
N SER A 266 10.15 -8.10 -7.42
CA SER A 266 10.47 -7.49 -8.71
C SER A 266 11.50 -6.36 -8.61
N GLN A 267 11.78 -5.84 -7.42
CA GLN A 267 12.68 -4.71 -7.17
C GLN A 267 13.93 -5.14 -6.38
N ILE A 268 14.59 -6.22 -6.83
CA ILE A 268 15.82 -6.72 -6.18
C ILE A 268 17.02 -5.91 -6.67
N ASP A 269 17.61 -5.14 -5.78
CA ASP A 269 18.80 -4.31 -6.03
C ASP A 269 20.11 -4.99 -5.55
N LEU A 270 20.06 -6.29 -5.29
CA LEU A 270 21.23 -7.04 -4.82
C LEU A 270 22.28 -7.21 -5.92
N PRO A 271 23.58 -7.27 -5.56
CA PRO A 271 24.64 -7.55 -6.52
C PRO A 271 24.40 -8.84 -7.31
N HIS A 272 24.89 -8.86 -8.55
CA HIS A 272 24.66 -9.98 -9.45
C HIS A 272 25.17 -11.31 -8.85
N GLY A 273 24.35 -12.36 -8.94
CA GLY A 273 24.63 -13.69 -8.36
C GLY A 273 24.21 -13.87 -6.90
N VAL A 274 23.87 -12.79 -6.17
CA VAL A 274 23.38 -12.89 -4.79
C VAL A 274 21.89 -13.18 -4.79
N ARG A 275 21.49 -14.25 -4.09
CA ARG A 275 20.07 -14.62 -3.95
C ARG A 275 19.39 -13.81 -2.85
N SER A 276 18.20 -13.29 -3.16
CA SER A 276 17.35 -12.59 -2.20
C SER A 276 16.85 -13.52 -1.08
N GLY A 277 17.05 -13.06 0.15
CA GLY A 277 16.59 -13.67 1.39
C GLY A 277 15.07 -13.75 1.46
N LEU A 278 14.35 -12.74 0.95
CA LEU A 278 12.89 -12.75 0.90
C LEU A 278 12.36 -13.90 0.03
N VAL A 279 12.94 -14.05 -1.17
CA VAL A 279 12.54 -15.11 -2.12
C VAL A 279 12.83 -16.50 -1.54
N ALA A 280 13.96 -16.66 -0.86
CA ALA A 280 14.31 -17.90 -0.19
C ALA A 280 13.40 -18.20 1.01
N ALA A 281 13.17 -17.21 1.88
CA ALA A 281 12.32 -17.35 3.07
C ALA A 281 10.91 -17.80 2.70
N ARG A 282 10.34 -17.26 1.62
CA ARG A 282 9.03 -17.70 1.11
C ARG A 282 8.96 -19.19 0.80
N ARG A 283 10.05 -19.78 0.32
CA ARG A 283 10.13 -21.23 0.02
C ARG A 283 10.39 -22.04 1.29
N ILE A 284 11.31 -21.57 2.12
CA ILE A 284 11.80 -22.30 3.30
C ILE A 284 10.76 -22.33 4.43
N LEU A 285 10.02 -21.23 4.62
CA LEU A 285 9.16 -21.03 5.79
C LEU A 285 7.67 -21.22 5.48
N ARG A 286 7.33 -21.75 4.30
CA ARG A 286 5.94 -21.86 3.81
C ARG A 286 5.02 -22.62 4.78
N ASP A 287 5.54 -23.69 5.39
CA ASP A 287 4.76 -24.61 6.21
C ASP A 287 5.00 -24.41 7.72
N VAL A 288 5.64 -23.29 8.09
CA VAL A 288 5.92 -22.97 9.49
C VAL A 288 4.69 -22.29 10.11
N ASN A 289 4.16 -22.89 11.17
CA ASN A 289 3.03 -22.34 11.92
C ASN A 289 3.34 -20.92 12.45
N ARG A 290 2.30 -20.09 12.56
CA ARG A 290 2.37 -18.68 13.01
C ARG A 290 3.18 -17.75 12.08
N ILE A 291 3.55 -18.21 10.89
CA ILE A 291 4.08 -17.39 9.80
C ILE A 291 3.02 -17.29 8.70
N ALA A 292 2.71 -16.07 8.28
CA ALA A 292 1.80 -15.82 7.16
C ALA A 292 2.51 -15.16 5.98
N PHE A 293 2.15 -15.55 4.77
CA PHE A 293 2.59 -14.91 3.52
C PHE A 293 1.38 -14.31 2.81
N ILE A 294 1.40 -12.99 2.63
CA ILE A 294 0.34 -12.25 1.94
C ILE A 294 0.93 -11.66 0.67
N ASN A 295 0.45 -12.15 -0.46
CA ASN A 295 0.86 -11.66 -1.77
C ASN A 295 -0.13 -10.59 -2.22
N PHE A 296 0.37 -9.38 -2.43
CA PHE A 296 -0.36 -8.30 -3.07
C PHE A 296 -0.18 -8.39 -4.58
N GLU A 297 -1.24 -8.03 -5.30
CA GLU A 297 -1.25 -7.97 -6.75
C GLU A 297 -1.28 -6.52 -7.25
N SER A 298 -1.08 -6.30 -8.54
CA SER A 298 -1.19 -4.99 -9.17
C SER A 298 -2.55 -4.33 -8.94
N GLY A 299 -3.63 -5.11 -8.82
CA GLY A 299 -4.95 -4.57 -8.51
C GLY A 299 -5.15 -4.14 -7.05
N ASP A 300 -4.21 -4.44 -6.16
CA ASP A 300 -4.22 -3.91 -4.79
C ASP A 300 -3.53 -2.54 -4.69
N VAL A 301 -2.95 -2.05 -5.79
CA VAL A 301 -2.29 -0.75 -5.86
C VAL A 301 -3.33 0.35 -5.86
N VAL A 302 -3.26 1.24 -4.88
CA VAL A 302 -4.12 2.41 -4.78
C VAL A 302 -3.25 3.65 -4.96
N ARG A 303 -3.16 4.12 -6.21
CA ARG A 303 -2.37 5.29 -6.61
C ARG A 303 -3.23 6.27 -7.40
N HIS A 304 -2.77 7.50 -7.52
CA HIS A 304 -3.41 8.49 -8.36
C HIS A 304 -3.56 7.97 -9.81
N PRO A 305 -4.71 8.16 -10.50
CA PRO A 305 -4.94 7.63 -11.85
C PRO A 305 -3.84 8.02 -12.86
N VAL A 306 -3.40 9.28 -12.83
CA VAL A 306 -2.27 9.78 -13.65
C VAL A 306 -1.00 8.92 -13.50
N VAL A 307 -0.70 8.41 -12.30
CA VAL A 307 0.48 7.54 -12.10
C VAL A 307 0.31 6.22 -12.86
N GLY A 308 -0.91 5.66 -12.89
CA GLY A 308 -1.22 4.49 -13.71
C GLY A 308 -1.00 4.77 -15.20
N LEU A 309 -1.49 5.91 -15.69
CA LEU A 309 -1.29 6.33 -17.09
C LEU A 309 0.19 6.50 -17.45
N ILE A 310 0.98 7.08 -16.55
CA ILE A 310 2.44 7.21 -16.74
C ILE A 310 3.09 5.84 -16.82
N VAL A 311 2.78 4.94 -15.88
CA VAL A 311 3.36 3.58 -15.88
C VAL A 311 3.04 2.85 -17.19
N SER A 312 1.77 2.86 -17.62
CA SER A 312 1.36 2.23 -18.88
C SER A 312 2.06 2.85 -20.10
N ALA A 313 2.24 4.16 -20.14
CA ALA A 313 2.95 4.81 -21.23
C ALA A 313 4.43 4.39 -21.33
N TYR A 314 5.10 4.16 -20.20
CA TYR A 314 6.47 3.65 -20.16
C TYR A 314 6.53 2.16 -20.54
N GLU A 315 5.60 1.34 -20.04
CA GLU A 315 5.51 -0.08 -20.40
C GLU A 315 5.31 -0.28 -21.92
N ASP A 316 4.42 0.52 -22.54
CA ASP A 316 4.21 0.50 -23.99
C ASP A 316 5.46 0.92 -24.77
N ALA A 317 6.21 1.91 -24.28
CA ALA A 317 7.44 2.35 -24.91
C ALA A 317 8.54 1.28 -24.84
N ASP A 318 8.69 0.64 -23.68
CA ASP A 318 9.66 -0.44 -23.46
C ASP A 318 9.32 -1.67 -24.30
N ALA A 319 8.04 -2.03 -24.42
CA ALA A 319 7.57 -3.11 -25.29
C ALA A 319 7.91 -2.85 -26.76
N ARG A 320 7.65 -1.64 -27.28
CA ARG A 320 8.02 -1.25 -28.64
C ARG A 320 9.52 -1.30 -28.88
N LEU A 321 10.32 -0.85 -27.90
CA LEU A 321 11.78 -0.94 -27.98
C LEU A 321 12.28 -2.39 -28.02
N ALA A 322 11.66 -3.29 -27.27
CA ALA A 322 11.97 -4.71 -27.29
C ALA A 322 11.63 -5.35 -28.65
N GLU A 323 10.46 -5.03 -29.21
CA GLU A 323 10.05 -5.48 -30.56
C GLU A 323 11.03 -5.01 -31.64
N LEU A 324 11.44 -3.73 -31.62
CA LEU A 324 12.42 -3.19 -32.57
C LEU A 324 13.79 -3.89 -32.47
N LYS A 325 14.26 -4.18 -31.25
CA LYS A 325 15.51 -4.92 -31.03
C LYS A 325 15.44 -6.35 -31.53
N ASN A 326 14.29 -7.01 -31.39
CA ASN A 326 14.08 -8.36 -31.89
C ASN A 326 14.04 -8.36 -33.43
N ALA A 327 13.31 -7.42 -34.05
CA ALA A 327 13.29 -7.27 -35.51
C ALA A 327 14.67 -6.98 -36.10
N GLN A 328 15.51 -6.18 -35.42
CA GLN A 328 16.89 -5.94 -35.83
C GLN A 328 17.80 -7.17 -35.69
N LYS A 329 17.56 -8.02 -34.68
CA LYS A 329 18.30 -9.30 -34.54
C LYS A 329 17.90 -10.31 -35.60
N GLU A 330 16.63 -10.35 -35.99
CA GLU A 330 16.12 -11.20 -37.06
C GLU A 330 16.60 -10.74 -38.44
N ALA A 331 16.75 -9.43 -38.66
CA ALA A 331 17.27 -8.88 -39.92
C ALA A 331 18.80 -9.04 -40.09
N ASN A 332 19.54 -9.28 -39.00
CA ASN A 332 20.99 -9.43 -38.99
C ASN A 332 21.46 -10.90 -38.91
N ASN A 333 20.52 -11.86 -38.90
CA ASN A 333 20.76 -13.31 -39.00
C ASN A 333 20.28 -13.84 -40.35
#